data_AF-S7TE80-F1
#
_entry.id   AF-S7TE80-F1
#
_cell.length_a   1.000
_cell.length_b   1.000
_cell.length_c   1.000
_cell.angle_alpha   90.00
_cell.angle_beta   90.00
_cell.angle_gamma   90.00
#
_symmetry.space_group_name_H-M   'P 1'
#
loop_
_entity.id
_entity.type
_entity.pdbx_description
1 polymer ?
#
loop_
_entity_poly.entity_id
_entity_poly.type
_entity_poly.pdbx_seq_one_letter_code
_entity_poly.pdbx_strand_id
1 'polypeptide(L)'
;MAKDYLTSYMKERAGLSSNRQAEECYEAILEGLVKGLTTDGRVMLRQFGAFHVRARAARTGRNPSTGEAIAIPARKAVVFSPGEDLRRAAEAMDKGEAASWLESREIVRRAAKEFEALKNSVVRYSKEPERLGREARETISHGRDQLSELVEKARYKLDLLQRGSGDAFAELRKGFESAYAELKKAMNRAGEKL
;
A
#
# COMPACT_ATOMS: atom_id res chain seq x y z
N MET A 1 4.03 14.39 15.53
CA MET A 1 4.94 13.62 14.64
C MET A 1 5.74 14.62 13.81
N ALA A 2 7.07 14.47 13.75
CA ALA A 2 7.99 15.39 13.06
C ALA A 2 8.56 14.77 11.77
N LYS A 3 9.27 15.56 10.95
CA LYS A 3 9.95 15.11 9.71
C LYS A 3 10.75 13.81 9.89
N ASP A 4 11.47 13.70 11.00
CA ASP A 4 12.34 12.57 11.32
C ASP A 4 11.61 11.23 11.34
N TYR A 5 10.37 11.22 11.84
CA TYR A 5 9.53 10.03 11.84
C TYR A 5 9.23 9.57 10.41
N LEU A 6 8.84 10.49 9.53
CA LEU A 6 8.50 10.16 8.14
C LEU A 6 9.73 9.67 7.37
N THR A 7 10.89 10.31 7.55
CA THR A 7 12.13 9.87 6.90
C THR A 7 12.61 8.50 7.41
N SER A 8 12.54 8.24 8.71
CA SER A 8 12.84 6.93 9.30
C SER A 8 11.92 5.86 8.75
N TYR A 9 10.61 6.14 8.72
CA TYR A 9 9.60 5.25 8.15
C TYR A 9 9.88 4.99 6.66
N MET A 10 10.14 6.02 5.85
CA MET A 10 10.46 5.86 4.44
C MET A 10 11.71 5.01 4.23
N LYS A 11 12.76 5.21 5.02
CA LYS A 11 13.99 4.42 4.93
C LYS A 11 13.71 2.93 5.14
N GLU A 12 13.07 2.59 6.25
CA GLU A 12 12.77 1.20 6.59
C GLU A 12 11.85 0.56 5.55
N ARG A 13 10.78 1.26 5.16
CA ARG A 13 9.72 0.72 4.32
C ARG A 13 10.10 0.63 2.84
N ALA A 14 10.87 1.58 2.34
CA ALA A 14 11.35 1.57 0.95
C ALA A 14 12.73 0.89 0.81
N GLY A 15 13.34 0.43 1.91
CA GLY A 15 14.64 -0.23 1.89
C GLY A 15 15.78 0.70 1.46
N LEU A 16 15.71 1.98 1.83
CA LEU A 16 16.74 2.96 1.46
C LEU A 16 18.00 2.72 2.30
N SER A 17 19.16 2.87 1.66
CA SER A 17 20.44 2.48 2.29
C SER A 17 20.91 3.47 3.36
N SER A 18 20.42 4.71 3.35
CA SER A 18 20.83 5.76 4.28
C SER A 18 19.70 6.71 4.66
N ASN A 19 19.85 7.38 5.81
CA ASN A 19 18.92 8.43 6.25
C ASN A 19 18.93 9.60 5.27
N ARG A 20 20.11 9.94 4.73
CA ARG A 20 20.28 10.96 3.70
C ARG A 20 19.41 10.70 2.47
N GLN A 21 19.41 9.47 1.95
CA GLN A 21 18.55 9.11 0.82
C GLN A 21 17.06 9.25 1.17
N ALA A 22 16.66 8.92 2.39
CA ALA A 22 15.27 9.10 2.82
C ALA A 22 14.88 10.58 2.91
N GLU A 23 15.77 11.45 3.37
CA GLU A 23 15.59 12.90 3.35
C GLU A 23 15.51 13.43 1.92
N GLU A 24 16.41 13.02 1.03
CA GLU A 24 16.39 13.41 -0.38
C GLU A 24 15.07 13.00 -1.06
N CYS A 25 14.58 11.78 -0.81
CA CYS A 25 13.27 11.35 -1.30
C CYS A 25 12.13 12.18 -0.72
N TYR A 26 12.19 12.52 0.58
CA TYR A 26 11.17 13.35 1.23
C TYR A 26 11.10 14.74 0.60
N GLU A 27 12.24 15.41 0.43
CA GLU A 27 12.31 16.72 -0.21
C GLU A 27 11.84 16.66 -1.67
N ALA A 28 12.26 15.64 -2.43
CA ALA A 28 11.81 15.45 -3.82
C ALA A 28 10.29 15.32 -3.96
N ILE A 29 9.61 14.68 -2.99
CA ILE A 29 8.15 14.61 -2.96
C ILE A 29 7.56 16.00 -2.75
N LEU A 30 8.09 16.79 -1.81
CA LEU A 30 7.59 18.15 -1.54
C LEU A 30 7.79 19.07 -2.76
N GLU A 31 8.97 19.02 -3.38
CA GLU A 31 9.26 19.76 -4.60
C GLU A 31 8.32 19.35 -5.74
N GLY A 32 8.09 18.06 -5.92
CA GLY A 32 7.14 17.52 -6.90
C GLY A 32 5.72 18.01 -6.68
N LEU A 33 5.26 18.06 -5.42
CA LEU A 33 3.94 18.60 -5.06
C LEU A 33 3.83 20.08 -5.41
N VAL A 34 4.84 20.89 -5.05
CA VAL A 34 4.86 22.32 -5.37
C VAL A 34 4.85 22.53 -6.88
N LYS A 35 5.73 21.86 -7.61
CA LYS A 35 5.83 21.98 -9.06
C LYS A 35 4.55 21.56 -9.77
N GLY A 36 3.93 20.44 -9.37
CA GLY A 36 2.67 20.00 -9.94
C GLY A 36 1.51 20.96 -9.66
N LEU A 37 1.46 21.54 -8.45
CA LEU A 37 0.44 22.53 -8.11
C LEU A 37 0.62 23.86 -8.86
N THR A 38 1.84 24.32 -9.07
CA THR A 38 2.09 25.57 -9.80
C THR A 38 1.90 25.42 -11.31
N THR A 39 2.16 24.22 -11.86
CA THR A 39 2.07 23.95 -13.30
C THR A 39 0.64 23.54 -13.70
N ASP A 40 0.09 22.52 -13.04
CA ASP A 40 -1.17 21.88 -13.45
C ASP A 40 -2.35 22.30 -12.57
N GLY A 41 -2.09 23.02 -11.47
CA GLY A 41 -3.12 23.40 -10.50
C GLY A 41 -3.65 22.22 -9.68
N ARG A 42 -3.15 21.00 -9.87
CA ARG A 42 -3.63 19.79 -9.21
C ARG A 42 -2.56 18.71 -9.15
N VAL A 43 -2.45 18.05 -7.99
CA VAL A 43 -1.66 16.82 -7.84
C VAL A 43 -2.53 15.74 -7.20
N MET A 44 -2.65 14.58 -7.85
CA MET A 44 -3.42 13.45 -7.36
C MET A 44 -2.50 12.35 -6.86
N LEU A 45 -2.64 12.00 -5.59
CA LEU A 45 -2.00 10.85 -4.96
C LEU A 45 -3.08 9.76 -4.82
N ARG A 46 -3.13 8.83 -5.78
CA ARG A 46 -4.17 7.76 -5.81
C ARG A 46 -4.33 7.11 -4.43
N GLN A 47 -5.57 6.82 -4.05
CA GLN A 47 -5.99 6.29 -2.74
C GLN A 47 -5.78 7.25 -1.56
N PHE A 48 -4.73 8.08 -1.55
CA PHE A 48 -4.45 9.02 -0.46
C PHE A 48 -5.29 10.30 -0.53
N GLY A 49 -5.38 10.93 -1.71
CA GLY A 49 -6.12 12.18 -1.90
C GLY A 49 -5.61 13.04 -3.05
N ALA A 50 -6.08 14.28 -3.12
CA ALA A 50 -5.65 15.22 -4.15
C ALA A 50 -5.49 16.63 -3.58
N PHE A 51 -4.40 17.28 -3.96
CA PHE A 51 -4.21 18.71 -3.78
C PHE A 51 -4.69 19.44 -5.03
N HIS A 52 -5.40 20.55 -4.85
CA HIS A 52 -5.82 21.42 -5.95
C HIS A 52 -5.75 22.89 -5.55
N VAL A 53 -5.41 23.74 -6.51
CA VAL A 53 -5.44 25.19 -6.36
C VAL A 53 -6.84 25.67 -6.69
N ARG A 54 -7.52 26.29 -5.73
CA ARG A 54 -8.82 26.93 -5.92
C ARG A 54 -8.72 28.44 -5.86
N ALA A 55 -9.38 29.12 -6.78
CA ALA A 55 -9.63 30.54 -6.65
C ALA A 55 -10.67 30.76 -5.54
N ARG A 56 -10.37 31.66 -4.61
CA ARG A 56 -11.28 32.15 -3.59
C ARG A 56 -11.63 33.58 -3.97
N ALA A 57 -12.93 33.84 -4.14
CA ALA A 57 -13.44 35.17 -4.42
C ALA A 57 -13.18 36.12 -3.23
N ALA A 58 -13.11 37.41 -3.53
CA ALA A 58 -13.10 38.44 -2.50
C ALA A 58 -14.37 38.36 -1.66
N ARG A 59 -14.26 38.59 -0.35
CA ARG A 59 -15.39 38.56 0.58
C ARG A 59 -15.12 39.44 1.79
N THR A 60 -16.17 39.81 2.51
CA THR A 60 -16.03 40.51 3.80
C THR A 60 -15.95 39.49 4.93
N GLY A 61 -14.90 39.58 5.75
CA GLY A 61 -14.76 38.83 7.01
C GLY A 61 -14.95 39.73 8.22
N ARG A 62 -14.68 39.21 9.40
CA ARG A 62 -14.62 39.98 10.65
C ARG A 62 -13.27 39.80 11.31
N ASN A 63 -12.74 40.87 11.90
CA ASN A 63 -11.58 40.79 12.76
C ASN A 63 -11.94 39.97 14.01
N PRO A 64 -11.24 38.86 14.33
CA PRO A 64 -11.55 38.04 15.50
C PRO A 64 -11.43 38.80 16.84
N SER A 65 -10.58 39.82 16.90
CA SER A 65 -10.33 40.60 18.12
C SER A 65 -11.29 41.77 18.31
N THR A 66 -11.71 42.44 17.23
CA THR A 66 -12.55 43.66 17.31
C THR A 66 -13.98 43.48 16.79
N GLY A 67 -14.25 42.41 16.03
CA GLY A 67 -15.55 42.15 15.41
C GLY A 67 -15.85 43.01 14.18
N GLU A 68 -15.00 44.00 13.87
CA GLU A 68 -15.18 44.91 12.74
C GLU A 68 -15.07 44.18 11.39
N ALA A 69 -15.79 44.71 10.40
CA ALA A 69 -15.77 44.17 9.05
C ALA A 69 -14.42 44.45 8.37
N ILE A 70 -13.81 43.41 7.79
CA ILE A 70 -12.54 43.51 7.04
C ILE A 70 -12.71 42.94 5.64
N ALA A 71 -12.20 43.66 4.64
CA ALA A 71 -12.19 43.17 3.26
C ALA A 71 -11.09 42.10 3.09
N ILE A 72 -11.47 40.90 2.63
CA ILE A 72 -10.55 39.81 2.29
C ILE A 72 -10.45 39.75 0.77
N PRO A 73 -9.28 40.05 0.18
CA PRO A 73 -9.12 40.06 -1.27
C PRO A 73 -9.21 38.65 -1.87
N ALA A 74 -9.50 38.60 -3.17
CA ALA A 74 -9.46 37.34 -3.91
C ALA A 74 -8.04 36.75 -3.89
N ARG A 75 -7.94 35.43 -3.72
CA ARG A 75 -6.65 34.73 -3.68
C ARG A 75 -6.76 33.30 -4.18
N LYS A 76 -5.64 32.72 -4.60
CA LYS A 76 -5.51 31.28 -4.81
C LYS A 76 -5.22 30.62 -3.47
N ALA A 77 -5.84 29.47 -3.21
CA ALA A 77 -5.60 28.66 -2.03
C ALA A 77 -5.44 27.20 -2.44
N VAL A 78 -4.44 26.52 -1.87
CA VAL A 78 -4.31 25.07 -1.99
C VAL A 78 -5.34 24.42 -1.08
N VAL A 79 -6.06 23.43 -1.60
CA VAL A 79 -7.03 22.63 -0.87
C VAL A 79 -6.66 21.17 -1.04
N PHE A 80 -6.64 20.43 0.06
CA PHE A 80 -6.50 18.98 0.04
C PHE A 80 -7.89 18.33 0.15
N SER A 81 -8.16 17.38 -0.73
CA SER A 81 -9.31 16.49 -0.66
C SER A 81 -8.84 15.09 -0.29
N PRO A 82 -9.20 14.56 0.89
CA PRO A 82 -8.78 13.22 1.29
C PRO A 82 -9.35 12.18 0.32
N GLY A 83 -8.57 11.13 0.08
CA GLY A 83 -9.00 9.95 -0.65
C GLY A 83 -9.87 9.02 0.21
N GLU A 84 -10.35 7.94 -0.40
CA GLU A 84 -11.21 6.98 0.27
C GLU A 84 -10.49 6.27 1.44
N ASP A 85 -9.26 5.81 1.21
CA ASP A 85 -8.45 5.16 2.24
C ASP A 85 -8.24 6.05 3.46
N LEU A 86 -7.96 7.34 3.24
CA LEU A 86 -7.70 8.28 4.32
C LEU A 86 -8.97 8.61 5.11
N ARG A 87 -10.13 8.72 4.44
CA ARG A 87 -11.43 8.89 5.12
C ARG A 87 -11.76 7.68 5.99
N ARG A 88 -11.65 6.47 5.43
CA ARG A 88 -11.91 5.23 6.17
C ARG A 88 -10.98 5.06 7.36
N ALA A 89 -9.69 5.38 7.19
CA ALA A 89 -8.75 5.34 8.29
C ALA A 89 -9.15 6.29 9.43
N ALA A 90 -9.60 7.51 9.11
CA ALA A 90 -10.09 8.47 10.10
C ALA A 90 -11.38 7.97 10.80
N GLU A 91 -12.35 7.43 10.05
CA GLU A 91 -13.58 6.85 10.62
C GLU A 91 -13.29 5.63 11.51
N ALA A 92 -12.29 4.82 11.16
CA ALA A 92 -11.84 3.70 11.97
C ALA A 92 -11.13 4.16 13.26
N MET A 93 -10.53 5.35 13.28
CA MET A 93 -9.93 5.91 14.52
C MET A 93 -11.01 6.20 15.55
N ASP A 94 -12.13 6.78 15.11
CA ASP A 94 -13.28 7.06 15.98
C ASP A 94 -13.90 5.78 16.57
N LYS A 95 -13.69 4.64 15.92
CA LYS A 95 -14.16 3.32 16.35
C LYS A 95 -13.11 2.49 17.11
N GLY A 96 -11.88 3.00 17.27
CA GLY A 96 -10.77 2.28 17.91
C GLY A 96 -10.13 1.18 17.04
N GLU A 97 -10.43 1.14 15.75
CA GLU A 97 -10.04 0.08 14.80
C GLU A 97 -8.87 0.49 13.88
N ALA A 98 -8.44 1.75 13.89
CA ALA A 98 -7.48 2.28 12.92
C ALA A 98 -6.10 1.60 12.94
N ALA A 99 -5.62 1.19 14.12
CA ALA A 99 -4.37 0.45 14.25
C ALA A 99 -4.44 -0.89 13.51
N SER A 100 -5.60 -1.58 13.60
CA SER A 100 -5.85 -2.86 12.92
C SER A 100 -5.76 -2.74 11.40
N TRP A 101 -6.24 -1.64 10.81
CA TRP A 101 -6.28 -1.50 9.35
C TRP A 101 -4.90 -1.26 8.71
N LEU A 102 -4.05 -0.40 9.29
CA LEU A 102 -2.69 -0.17 8.77
C LEU A 102 -1.80 -1.41 8.96
N GLU A 103 -1.91 -2.08 10.11
CA GLU A 103 -1.23 -3.36 10.37
C GLU A 103 -1.70 -4.45 9.41
N SER A 104 -2.99 -4.51 9.10
CA SER A 104 -3.55 -5.46 8.13
C SER A 104 -3.01 -5.25 6.73
N ARG A 105 -2.93 -4.01 6.25
CA ARG A 105 -2.30 -3.68 4.96
C ARG A 105 -0.84 -4.09 4.91
N GLU A 106 -0.13 -3.93 6.02
CA GLU A 106 1.26 -4.32 6.14
C GLU A 106 1.44 -5.83 6.07
N ILE A 107 0.63 -6.58 6.82
CA ILE A 107 0.59 -8.04 6.79
C ILE A 107 0.34 -8.53 5.36
N VAL A 108 -0.64 -7.95 4.66
CA VAL A 108 -0.97 -8.33 3.28
C VAL A 108 0.19 -8.03 2.33
N ARG A 109 0.84 -6.86 2.43
CA ARG A 109 2.02 -6.52 1.61
C ARG A 109 3.18 -7.46 1.84
N ARG A 110 3.47 -7.78 3.10
CA ARG A 110 4.56 -8.69 3.46
C ARG A 110 4.28 -10.09 2.94
N ALA A 111 3.07 -10.59 3.14
CA ALA A 111 2.64 -11.88 2.60
C ALA A 111 2.78 -11.94 1.07
N ALA A 112 2.39 -10.88 0.36
CA ALA A 112 2.57 -10.79 -1.09
C ALA A 112 4.04 -10.83 -1.53
N LYS A 113 4.93 -10.14 -0.80
CA LYS A 113 6.38 -10.14 -1.10
C LYS A 113 7.01 -11.51 -0.84
N GLU A 114 6.67 -12.14 0.27
CA GLU A 114 7.13 -13.50 0.62
C GLU A 114 6.62 -14.53 -0.40
N PHE A 115 5.37 -14.39 -0.84
CA PHE A 115 4.79 -15.22 -1.89
C PHE A 115 5.54 -15.09 -3.23
N GLU A 116 5.83 -13.87 -3.68
CA GLU A 116 6.55 -13.67 -4.94
C GLU A 116 7.99 -14.20 -4.88
N ALA A 117 8.67 -14.04 -3.74
CA ALA A 117 9.99 -14.61 -3.51
C ALA A 117 9.98 -16.15 -3.63
N LEU A 118 8.95 -16.79 -3.05
CA LEU A 118 8.81 -18.23 -3.11
C LEU A 118 8.39 -18.72 -4.50
N LYS A 119 7.49 -18.04 -5.19
CA LYS A 119 7.16 -18.33 -6.59
C LYS A 119 8.42 -18.32 -7.46
N ASN A 120 9.29 -17.32 -7.27
CA ASN A 120 10.56 -17.22 -8.01
C ASN A 120 11.52 -18.36 -7.68
N SER A 121 11.55 -18.85 -6.43
CA SER A 121 12.37 -20.02 -6.08
C SER A 121 11.82 -21.30 -6.74
N VAL A 122 10.50 -21.53 -6.69
CA VAL A 122 9.85 -22.69 -7.33
C VAL A 122 10.05 -22.70 -8.85
N VAL A 123 9.89 -21.55 -9.51
CA VAL A 123 10.12 -21.42 -10.97
C VAL A 123 11.58 -21.71 -11.34
N ARG A 124 12.54 -21.31 -10.50
CA ARG A 124 13.96 -21.62 -10.70
C ARG A 124 14.21 -23.13 -10.66
N TYR A 125 13.62 -23.82 -9.68
CA TYR A 125 13.77 -25.27 -9.55
C TYR A 125 13.07 -26.05 -10.68
N SER A 126 11.94 -25.55 -11.19
CA SER A 126 11.24 -26.16 -12.34
C SER A 126 12.01 -26.09 -13.65
N LYS A 127 12.99 -25.19 -13.79
CA LYS A 127 13.77 -25.01 -15.03
C LYS A 127 15.01 -25.90 -15.12
N GLU A 128 15.44 -26.53 -14.02
CA GLU A 128 16.61 -27.41 -13.96
C GLU A 128 16.27 -28.81 -13.40
N PRO A 129 15.35 -29.56 -14.05
CA PRO A 129 14.83 -30.82 -13.53
C PRO A 129 15.88 -31.94 -13.42
N GLU A 130 16.92 -31.92 -14.26
CA GLU A 130 17.94 -32.99 -14.32
C GLU A 130 18.99 -32.93 -13.21
N ARG A 131 19.07 -31.82 -12.47
CA ARG A 131 20.00 -31.65 -11.33
C ARG A 131 19.41 -32.10 -9.99
N LEU A 132 18.16 -32.54 -9.96
CA LEU A 132 17.40 -32.80 -8.74
C LEU A 132 17.27 -34.30 -8.46
N GLY A 133 18.12 -34.81 -7.56
CA GLY A 133 17.97 -36.16 -6.99
C GLY A 133 16.69 -36.32 -6.15
N ARG A 134 16.39 -37.54 -5.69
CA ARG A 134 15.18 -37.88 -4.91
C ARG A 134 14.89 -36.90 -3.76
N GLU A 135 15.93 -36.53 -3.03
CA GLU A 135 15.89 -35.62 -1.87
C GLU A 135 15.39 -34.20 -2.24
N ALA A 136 15.67 -33.77 -3.46
CA ALA A 136 15.25 -32.47 -3.94
C ALA A 136 13.80 -32.47 -4.45
N ARG A 137 13.30 -33.62 -4.93
CA ARG A 137 11.85 -33.82 -5.22
C ARG A 137 11.03 -33.79 -3.93
N GLU A 138 11.51 -34.43 -2.87
CA GLU A 138 10.89 -34.36 -1.54
C GLU A 138 10.92 -32.94 -0.98
N THR A 139 12.04 -32.22 -1.13
CA THR A 139 12.16 -30.81 -0.70
C THR A 139 11.19 -29.88 -1.46
N ILE A 140 11.00 -30.09 -2.77
CA ILE A 140 10.03 -29.33 -3.58
C ILE A 140 8.58 -29.64 -3.15
N SER A 141 8.28 -30.91 -2.86
CA SER A 141 6.97 -31.31 -2.34
C SER A 141 6.71 -30.72 -0.95
N HIS A 142 7.71 -30.75 -0.06
CA HIS A 142 7.59 -30.20 1.28
C HIS A 142 7.42 -28.67 1.26
N GLY A 143 8.16 -27.97 0.39
CA GLY A 143 8.00 -26.54 0.17
C GLY A 143 6.64 -26.17 -0.43
N ARG A 144 6.05 -27.05 -1.24
CA ARG A 144 4.69 -26.90 -1.77
C ARG A 144 3.63 -26.96 -0.68
N ASP A 145 3.76 -27.91 0.25
CA ASP A 145 2.79 -28.09 1.33
C ASP A 145 2.87 -26.94 2.35
N GLN A 146 4.09 -26.51 2.70
CA GLN A 146 4.31 -25.34 3.55
C GLN A 146 3.75 -24.06 2.92
N LEU A 147 3.85 -23.91 1.59
CA LEU A 147 3.25 -22.78 0.88
C LEU A 147 1.71 -22.81 0.95
N SER A 148 1.11 -23.98 0.72
CA SER A 148 -0.34 -24.14 0.79
C SER A 148 -0.87 -23.79 2.20
N GLU A 149 -0.13 -24.17 3.25
CA GLU A 149 -0.49 -23.87 4.63
C GLU A 149 -0.37 -22.37 4.95
N LEU A 150 0.71 -21.71 4.51
CA LEU A 150 0.89 -20.26 4.69
C LEU A 150 -0.19 -19.46 3.97
N VAL A 151 -0.55 -19.88 2.75
CA VAL A 151 -1.62 -19.26 1.95
C VAL A 151 -2.98 -19.40 2.65
N GLU A 152 -3.30 -20.58 3.19
CA GLU A 152 -4.55 -20.76 3.94
C GLU A 152 -4.57 -19.95 5.24
N LYS A 153 -3.45 -19.85 5.96
CA LYS A 153 -3.35 -18.99 7.15
C LYS A 153 -3.53 -17.51 6.81
N ALA A 154 -3.00 -17.06 5.68
CA ALA A 154 -3.19 -15.70 5.19
C ALA A 154 -4.64 -15.45 4.78
N ARG A 155 -5.26 -16.40 4.08
CA ARG A 155 -6.68 -16.37 3.68
C ARG A 155 -7.61 -16.33 4.90
N TYR A 156 -7.34 -17.14 5.92
CA TYR A 156 -8.10 -17.15 7.17
C TYR A 156 -7.99 -15.83 7.95
N LYS A 157 -6.78 -15.28 8.08
CA LYS A 157 -6.59 -13.95 8.70
C LYS A 157 -7.27 -12.84 7.89
N LEU A 158 -7.26 -12.94 6.56
CA LEU A 158 -7.96 -12.00 5.68
C LEU A 158 -9.49 -12.09 5.84
N ASP A 159 -10.03 -13.30 6.02
CA ASP A 159 -11.45 -13.57 6.28
C ASP A 159 -11.90 -13.01 7.65
N LEU A 160 -11.05 -13.13 8.68
CA LEU A 160 -11.29 -12.51 10.00
C LEU A 160 -11.35 -10.97 9.93
N LEU A 161 -10.54 -10.37 9.06
CA LEU A 161 -10.49 -8.93 8.81
C LEU A 161 -11.67 -8.43 7.95
N GLN A 162 -12.36 -9.34 7.25
CA GLN A 162 -13.49 -9.06 6.36
C GLN A 162 -14.76 -8.56 7.09
N ARG A 163 -14.76 -8.59 8.43
CA ARG A 163 -15.78 -7.91 9.24
C ARG A 163 -15.75 -6.37 9.08
N GLY A 164 -14.72 -5.81 8.42
CA GLY A 164 -14.63 -4.39 8.03
C GLY A 164 -14.53 -4.14 6.51
N SER A 165 -15.65 -3.76 5.90
CA SER A 165 -15.84 -3.20 4.53
C SER A 165 -15.54 -4.12 3.31
N GLY A 166 -16.61 -4.53 2.61
CA GLY A 166 -16.64 -5.72 1.74
C GLY A 166 -16.19 -5.61 0.26
N ASP A 167 -16.21 -4.45 -0.39
CA ASP A 167 -16.19 -4.47 -1.88
C ASP A 167 -14.79 -4.46 -2.52
N ALA A 168 -13.90 -3.56 -2.10
CA ALA A 168 -12.53 -3.49 -2.64
C ALA A 168 -11.68 -4.72 -2.25
N PHE A 169 -12.01 -5.34 -1.11
CA PHE A 169 -11.34 -6.54 -0.63
C PHE A 169 -11.86 -7.81 -1.30
N ALA A 170 -13.12 -7.85 -1.75
CA ALA A 170 -13.64 -8.96 -2.56
C ALA A 170 -12.90 -9.09 -3.90
N GLU A 171 -12.57 -7.97 -4.55
CA GLU A 171 -11.77 -7.99 -5.78
C GLU A 171 -10.33 -8.46 -5.53
N LEU A 172 -9.71 -8.01 -4.43
CA LEU A 172 -8.34 -8.41 -4.07
C LEU A 172 -8.26 -9.90 -3.69
N ARG A 173 -9.26 -10.41 -2.97
CA ARG A 173 -9.44 -11.84 -2.67
C ARG A 173 -9.59 -12.65 -3.96
N LYS A 174 -10.45 -12.20 -4.88
CA LYS A 174 -10.67 -12.89 -6.17
C LYS A 174 -9.39 -12.93 -7.01
N GLY A 175 -8.63 -11.84 -7.03
CA GLY A 175 -7.33 -11.78 -7.71
C GLY A 175 -6.30 -12.74 -7.09
N PHE A 176 -6.25 -12.81 -5.77
CA PHE A 176 -5.37 -13.72 -5.04
C PHE A 176 -5.75 -15.20 -5.24
N GLU A 177 -7.04 -15.55 -5.11
CA GLU A 177 -7.54 -16.89 -5.36
C GLU A 177 -7.25 -17.36 -6.80
N SER A 178 -7.35 -16.46 -7.78
CA SER A 178 -6.98 -16.75 -9.17
C SER A 178 -5.47 -17.00 -9.33
N ALA A 179 -4.62 -16.13 -8.75
CA ALA A 179 -3.16 -16.29 -8.79
C ALA A 179 -2.70 -17.59 -8.12
N TYR A 180 -3.36 -17.97 -7.02
CA TYR A 180 -3.14 -19.25 -6.35
C TYR A 180 -3.55 -20.44 -7.24
N ALA A 181 -4.71 -20.37 -7.89
CA ALA A 181 -5.16 -21.42 -8.80
C ALA A 181 -4.19 -21.62 -9.99
N GLU A 182 -3.63 -20.54 -10.53
CA GLU A 182 -2.61 -20.61 -11.56
C GLU A 182 -1.29 -21.20 -11.06
N LEU A 183 -0.83 -20.81 -9.87
CA LEU A 183 0.36 -21.37 -9.25
C LEU A 183 0.18 -22.88 -9.00
N LYS A 184 -0.97 -23.31 -8.46
CA LYS A 184 -1.29 -24.72 -8.24
C LYS A 184 -1.26 -25.51 -9.55
N LYS A 185 -1.79 -24.95 -10.65
CA LYS A 185 -1.70 -25.55 -11.98
C LYS A 185 -0.25 -25.65 -12.47
N ALA A 186 0.57 -24.61 -12.28
CA ALA A 186 1.97 -24.61 -12.67
C ALA A 186 2.79 -25.65 -11.88
N MET A 187 2.55 -25.76 -10.58
CA MET A 187 3.19 -26.76 -9.72
C MET A 187 2.78 -28.19 -10.06
N ASN A 188 1.50 -28.41 -10.39
CA ASN A 188 1.04 -29.72 -10.87
C ASN A 188 1.72 -30.11 -12.19
N ARG A 189 1.79 -29.20 -13.16
CA ARG A 189 2.48 -29.45 -14.44
C ARG A 189 3.98 -29.69 -14.27
N ALA A 190 4.62 -29.05 -13.29
CA ALA A 190 6.02 -29.31 -12.96
C ALA A 190 6.19 -30.69 -12.32
N GLY A 191 5.24 -31.12 -11.49
CA GLY A 191 5.21 -32.47 -10.90
C GLY A 191 4.93 -33.58 -11.91
N GLU A 192 4.10 -33.34 -12.92
CA GLU A 192 3.82 -34.29 -14.02
C GLU A 192 5.00 -34.48 -14.99
N LYS A 193 5.98 -33.56 -14.98
CA LYS A 193 7.19 -33.60 -15.82
C LYS A 193 8.41 -34.17 -15.09
N LEU A 194 8.28 -34.57 -13.83
CA LEU A 194 9.30 -35.23 -12.99
C LEU A 194 9.07 -36.74 -12.95
#